data_AF-A0A918IZZ8-F1
#
_entry.id   AF-A0A918IZZ8-F1
#
_cell.length_a   1.000
_cell.length_b   1.000
_cell.length_c   1.000
_cell.angle_alpha   90.00
_cell.angle_beta   90.00
_cell.angle_gamma   90.00
#
_symmetry.space_group_name_H-M   'P 1'
#
loop_
_entity.id
_entity.type
_entity.pdbx_description
1 polymer ?
#
loop_
_entity_poly.entity_id
_entity_poly.type
_entity_poly.pdbx_seq_one_letter_code
_entity_poly.pdbx_strand_id
1 'polypeptide(L)'
;MADFFTAGWRLDPSRPKDSQGQERRQAVEHALARLSHADDLWVLGNAFKATVSVEDIGNILSCTTARCHLLRGEIDPVTPAHLDLWKTVDLASEVVVDGQLVVMSHYPMMSWWGAAGAPLEEQVSGGKSRKISMHVFGEGRGGFRGWWRAVSVDWSAQGGAFLSIDQVRRQSEDNLFATPWLEAYYPDRRRYRYCELCSGAIDCGRKDGGYHWDGDRLVTFRGALVLTRISPFPDRGMSGLATATGDICTECLGVALQYFDLQEGVHYRLAPAVTLQVIDRSEVHRVSLEGRA
;
A
#
# COMPACT_ATOMS: atom_id res chain seq x y z
N MET A 1 8.22 -18.39 15.72
CA MET A 1 9.14 -17.43 15.09
C MET A 1 8.26 -16.46 14.35
N ALA A 2 8.19 -15.21 14.80
CA ALA A 2 7.45 -14.18 14.09
C ALA A 2 8.43 -13.29 13.33
N ASP A 3 8.16 -13.09 12.05
CA ASP A 3 8.89 -12.13 11.23
C ASP A 3 8.24 -10.75 11.32
N PHE A 4 9.05 -9.75 11.66
CA PHE A 4 8.68 -8.34 11.68
C PHE A 4 9.44 -7.57 10.61
N PHE A 5 8.78 -6.59 10.01
CA PHE A 5 9.31 -5.82 8.89
C PHE A 5 9.17 -4.33 9.15
N THR A 6 10.22 -3.57 8.82
CA THR A 6 10.26 -2.11 8.95
C THR A 6 11.31 -1.52 8.03
N ALA A 7 11.27 -0.22 7.76
CA ALA A 7 12.35 0.50 7.10
C ALA A 7 12.31 2.00 7.44
N GLY A 8 13.26 2.76 6.92
CA GLY A 8 13.14 4.22 6.85
C GLY A 8 13.14 4.92 8.21
N TRP A 9 13.75 4.33 9.24
CA TRP A 9 13.91 4.99 10.53
C TRP A 9 14.68 6.32 10.37
N ARG A 10 15.70 6.35 9.49
CA ARG A 10 16.52 7.52 9.17
C ARG A 10 17.07 8.19 10.44
N LEU A 11 17.46 7.40 11.44
CA LEU A 11 17.91 7.91 12.73
C LEU A 11 19.24 8.65 12.60
N ASP A 12 19.33 9.76 13.32
CA ASP A 12 20.47 10.66 13.35
C ASP A 12 20.56 11.29 14.76
N PRO A 13 21.26 10.66 15.70
CA PRO A 13 21.31 11.08 17.09
C PRO A 13 22.17 12.33 17.30
N SER A 14 22.84 12.83 16.25
CA SER A 14 23.55 14.11 16.29
C SER A 14 22.61 15.33 16.34
N ARG A 15 21.30 15.12 16.15
CA ARG A 15 20.29 16.17 16.21
C ARG A 15 19.96 16.58 17.66
N PRO A 16 19.52 17.83 17.89
CA PRO A 16 19.10 18.31 19.20
C PRO A 16 18.06 17.42 19.90
N LYS A 17 18.08 17.40 21.24
CA LYS A 17 17.24 16.54 22.10
C LYS A 17 15.73 16.78 21.96
N ASP A 18 15.33 17.93 21.44
CA ASP A 18 13.95 18.35 21.18
C ASP A 18 13.54 18.15 19.71
N SER A 19 14.35 17.46 18.91
CA SER A 19 14.05 17.23 17.50
C SER A 19 13.11 16.04 17.29
N GLN A 20 12.37 16.08 16.17
CA GLN A 20 11.65 14.92 15.62
C GLN A 20 12.51 13.65 15.50
N GLY A 21 13.84 13.78 15.46
CA GLY A 21 14.77 12.65 15.45
C GLY A 21 14.77 11.88 16.77
N GLN A 22 14.65 12.56 17.91
CA GLN A 22 14.67 11.95 19.23
C GLN A 22 13.35 11.22 19.54
N GLU A 23 12.21 11.84 19.21
CA GLU A 23 10.89 11.19 19.32
C GLU A 23 10.85 9.91 18.49
N ARG A 24 11.37 9.98 17.24
CA ARG A 24 11.45 8.81 16.37
C ARG A 24 12.36 7.72 16.95
N ARG A 25 13.52 8.08 17.48
CA ARG A 25 14.43 7.14 18.16
C ARG A 25 13.71 6.43 19.29
N GLN A 26 13.06 7.16 20.20
CA GLN A 26 12.34 6.57 21.33
C GLN A 26 11.22 5.62 20.87
N ALA A 27 10.49 5.99 19.81
CA ALA A 27 9.45 5.13 19.25
C ALA A 27 10.02 3.83 18.65
N VAL A 28 11.17 3.91 17.97
CA VAL A 28 11.90 2.72 17.47
C VAL A 28 12.40 1.86 18.63
N GLU A 29 13.06 2.44 19.64
CA GLU A 29 13.54 1.73 20.83
C GLU A 29 12.39 1.02 21.56
N HIS A 30 11.25 1.70 21.73
CA HIS A 30 10.04 1.11 22.32
C HIS A 30 9.48 -0.05 21.47
N ALA A 31 9.48 0.08 20.15
CA ALA A 31 9.05 -0.99 19.25
C ALA A 31 10.00 -2.21 19.30
N LEU A 32 11.33 -1.96 19.36
CA LEU A 32 12.36 -2.99 19.50
C LEU A 32 12.21 -3.79 20.80
N ALA A 33 11.93 -3.11 21.92
CA ALA A 33 11.76 -3.73 23.25
C ALA A 33 10.59 -4.71 23.34
N ARG A 34 9.67 -4.70 22.38
CA ARG A 34 8.54 -5.63 22.32
C ARG A 34 8.86 -6.96 21.62
N LEU A 35 9.99 -7.05 20.93
CA LEU A 35 10.38 -8.25 20.19
C LEU A 35 11.17 -9.20 21.11
N SER A 36 11.00 -10.50 20.87
CA SER A 36 11.62 -11.56 21.65
C SER A 36 12.78 -12.22 20.89
N HIS A 37 13.60 -12.99 21.60
CA HIS A 37 14.70 -13.76 21.00
C HIS A 37 14.26 -14.79 19.94
N ALA A 38 12.97 -15.16 19.94
CA ALA A 38 12.42 -16.08 18.95
C ALA A 38 12.07 -15.40 17.62
N ASP A 39 12.11 -14.07 17.58
CA ASP A 39 11.68 -13.26 16.44
C ASP A 39 12.84 -12.85 15.54
N ASP A 40 12.51 -12.59 14.28
CA ASP A 40 13.41 -12.01 13.28
C ASP A 40 12.86 -10.63 12.89
N LEU A 41 13.72 -9.61 12.96
CA LEU A 41 13.41 -8.25 12.53
C LEU A 41 14.15 -7.96 11.22
N TRP A 42 13.40 -7.78 10.14
CA TRP A 42 13.89 -7.37 8.84
C TRP A 42 13.77 -5.85 8.67
N VAL A 43 14.92 -5.17 8.66
CA VAL A 43 15.02 -3.73 8.43
C VAL A 43 15.37 -3.49 6.96
N LEU A 44 14.40 -3.05 6.16
CA LEU A 44 14.52 -2.94 4.70
C LEU A 44 15.10 -1.58 4.28
N GLY A 45 16.16 -1.17 4.96
CA GLY A 45 17.02 -0.06 4.57
C GLY A 45 16.64 1.30 5.14
N ASN A 46 17.57 2.23 5.01
CA ASN A 46 17.50 3.58 5.55
C ASN A 46 17.21 3.60 7.06
N ALA A 47 17.84 2.71 7.82
CA ALA A 47 17.71 2.61 9.27
C ALA A 47 18.49 3.75 9.95
N PHE A 48 19.76 3.91 9.58
CA PHE A 48 20.67 4.86 10.21
C PHE A 48 21.36 5.70 9.15
N LYS A 49 21.61 6.98 9.44
CA LYS A 49 22.48 7.78 8.57
C LYS A 49 23.93 7.36 8.72
N ALA A 50 24.74 7.60 7.68
CA ALA A 50 26.19 7.37 7.72
C ALA A 50 26.95 8.14 8.83
N THR A 51 26.34 9.17 9.42
CA THR A 51 26.92 9.96 10.52
C THR A 51 26.73 9.35 11.91
N VAL A 52 25.91 8.31 12.04
CA VAL A 52 25.66 7.66 13.34
C VAL A 52 26.85 6.79 13.71
N SER A 53 27.23 6.79 15.00
CA SER A 53 28.33 5.95 15.49
C SER A 53 27.92 4.49 15.60
N VAL A 54 28.90 3.58 15.51
CA VAL A 54 28.71 2.13 15.74
C VAL A 54 28.16 1.87 17.14
N GLU A 55 28.64 2.62 18.15
CA GLU A 55 28.19 2.51 19.54
C GLU A 55 26.70 2.90 19.69
N ASP A 56 26.27 4.00 19.08
CA ASP A 56 24.87 4.43 19.14
C ASP A 56 23.94 3.42 18.46
N ILE A 57 24.34 2.86 17.32
CA ILE A 57 23.56 1.82 16.62
C ILE A 57 23.49 0.57 17.49
N GLY A 58 24.62 0.15 18.08
CA GLY A 58 24.67 -0.97 19.00
C GLY A 58 23.74 -0.76 20.20
N ASN A 59 23.73 0.42 20.80
CA ASN A 59 22.85 0.78 21.91
C ASN A 59 21.37 0.69 21.52
N ILE A 60 21.00 1.22 20.35
CA ILE A 60 19.60 1.16 19.87
C ILE A 60 19.18 -0.29 19.60
N LEU A 61 20.02 -1.07 18.89
CA LEU A 61 19.72 -2.48 18.59
C LEU A 61 19.71 -3.35 19.85
N SER A 62 20.45 -2.99 20.90
CA SER A 62 20.43 -3.69 22.19
C SER A 62 19.10 -3.60 22.94
N CYS A 63 18.20 -2.69 22.52
CA CYS A 63 16.84 -2.64 23.06
C CYS A 63 16.01 -3.87 22.70
N THR A 64 16.48 -4.74 21.80
CA THR A 64 15.81 -6.01 21.48
C THR A 64 16.73 -7.21 21.68
N THR A 65 16.12 -8.37 21.89
CA THR A 65 16.80 -9.68 21.85
C THR A 65 16.56 -10.43 20.54
N ALA A 66 15.74 -9.88 19.64
CA ALA A 66 15.45 -10.45 18.33
C ALA A 66 16.70 -10.47 17.44
N ARG A 67 16.71 -11.33 16.43
CA ARG A 67 17.73 -11.31 15.38
C ARG A 67 17.41 -10.19 14.41
N CYS A 68 18.32 -9.23 14.27
CA CYS A 68 18.13 -8.09 13.37
C CYS A 68 18.86 -8.32 12.05
N HIS A 69 18.14 -8.21 10.94
CA HIS A 69 18.62 -8.37 9.57
C HIS A 69 18.50 -7.03 8.85
N LEU A 70 19.53 -6.62 8.10
CA LEU A 70 19.51 -5.39 7.31
C LEU A 70 19.50 -5.70 5.81
N LEU A 71 18.51 -5.18 5.09
CA LEU A 71 18.62 -4.99 3.64
C LEU A 71 18.99 -3.53 3.39
N ARG A 72 20.21 -3.28 2.93
CA ARG A 72 20.80 -1.95 2.91
C ARG A 72 20.01 -0.99 2.02
N GLY A 73 19.74 0.19 2.57
CA GLY A 73 19.28 1.35 1.84
C GLY A 73 20.40 2.31 1.47
N GLU A 74 20.00 3.39 0.82
CA GLU A 74 20.84 4.44 0.26
C GLU A 74 21.74 5.12 1.30
N ILE A 75 21.22 5.32 2.52
CA ILE A 75 21.89 6.14 3.54
C ILE A 75 22.56 5.32 4.65
N ASP A 76 22.39 4.00 4.62
CA ASP A 76 22.90 3.12 5.67
C ASP A 76 24.44 3.09 5.64
N PRO A 77 25.10 3.13 6.82
CA PRO A 77 26.54 3.04 6.90
C PRO A 77 27.05 1.69 6.39
N VAL A 78 28.21 1.71 5.72
CA VAL A 78 28.74 0.55 4.96
C VAL A 78 30.08 0.05 5.49
N THR A 79 30.56 0.58 6.62
CA THR A 79 31.84 0.14 7.19
C THR A 79 31.67 -1.22 7.87
N PRO A 80 32.70 -2.09 7.88
CA PRO A 80 32.60 -3.42 8.48
C PRO A 80 32.04 -3.41 9.91
N ALA A 81 32.51 -2.50 10.77
CA ALA A 81 32.05 -2.37 12.14
C ALA A 81 30.54 -2.07 12.27
N HIS A 82 29.94 -1.35 11.31
CA HIS A 82 28.49 -1.14 11.28
C HIS A 82 27.73 -2.39 10.82
N LEU A 83 28.29 -3.12 9.84
CA LEU A 83 27.66 -4.31 9.30
C LEU A 83 27.66 -5.48 10.30
N ASP A 84 28.72 -5.57 11.12
CA ASP A 84 28.88 -6.61 12.15
C ASP A 84 27.83 -6.54 13.28
N LEU A 85 27.08 -5.44 13.39
CA LEU A 85 25.97 -5.28 14.34
C LEU A 85 24.71 -6.07 13.94
N TRP A 86 24.65 -6.54 12.69
CA TRP A 86 23.48 -7.21 12.13
C TRP A 86 23.73 -8.71 12.00
N LYS A 87 22.67 -9.51 12.15
CA LYS A 87 22.75 -10.96 11.94
C LYS A 87 23.06 -11.31 10.48
N THR A 88 22.43 -10.58 9.55
CA THR A 88 22.74 -10.62 8.13
C THR A 88 22.63 -9.23 7.53
N VAL A 89 23.43 -8.97 6.49
CA VAL A 89 23.37 -7.75 5.70
C VAL A 89 23.34 -8.15 4.22
N ASP A 90 22.35 -7.66 3.49
CA ASP A 90 22.23 -7.89 2.03
C ASP A 90 21.61 -6.66 1.35
N LEU A 91 21.39 -6.71 0.03
CA LEU A 91 20.64 -5.73 -0.75
C LEU A 91 19.18 -6.17 -0.97
N ALA A 92 18.98 -7.48 -1.08
CA ALA A 92 17.69 -8.13 -1.23
C ALA A 92 17.72 -9.49 -0.54
N SER A 93 16.56 -10.04 -0.19
CA SER A 93 16.47 -11.37 0.41
C SER A 93 15.16 -12.03 0.04
N GLU A 94 15.19 -13.37 -0.02
CA GLU A 94 14.02 -14.19 -0.24
C GLU A 94 13.86 -15.15 0.93
N VAL A 95 12.69 -15.13 1.57
CA VAL A 95 12.37 -16.02 2.69
C VAL A 95 11.05 -16.71 2.45
N VAL A 96 10.91 -17.93 2.97
CA VAL A 96 9.65 -18.68 2.92
C VAL A 96 9.07 -18.71 4.32
N VAL A 97 7.95 -18.02 4.52
CA VAL A 97 7.23 -17.95 5.80
C VAL A 97 5.89 -18.65 5.65
N ASP A 98 5.65 -19.73 6.37
CA ASP A 98 4.44 -20.57 6.26
C ASP A 98 4.09 -20.98 4.82
N GLY A 99 5.10 -21.37 4.03
CA GLY A 99 4.94 -21.79 2.62
C GLY A 99 4.70 -20.64 1.62
N GLN A 100 4.73 -19.39 2.09
CA GLN A 100 4.61 -18.18 1.28
C GLN A 100 6.00 -17.62 1.00
N LEU A 101 6.37 -17.45 -0.29
CA LEU A 101 7.60 -16.74 -0.65
C LEU A 101 7.42 -15.24 -0.39
N VAL A 102 8.38 -14.64 0.30
CA VAL A 102 8.47 -13.21 0.58
C VAL A 102 9.78 -12.71 0.00
N VAL A 103 9.67 -11.88 -1.04
CA VAL A 103 10.80 -11.20 -1.68
C VAL A 103 10.93 -9.84 -1.01
N MET A 104 12.14 -9.50 -0.57
CA MET A 104 12.40 -8.29 0.21
C MET A 104 13.52 -7.47 -0.42
N SER A 105 13.36 -6.15 -0.43
CA SER A 105 14.40 -5.22 -0.89
C SER A 105 14.22 -3.83 -0.31
N HIS A 106 15.22 -2.96 -0.41
CA HIS A 106 15.01 -1.57 -0.02
C HIS A 106 14.04 -0.84 -0.99
N TYR A 107 14.27 -0.92 -2.29
CA TYR A 107 13.43 -0.28 -3.29
C TYR A 107 12.25 -1.15 -3.74
N PRO A 108 11.13 -0.54 -4.16
CA PRO A 108 10.07 -1.25 -4.86
C PRO A 108 10.61 -1.86 -6.15
N MET A 109 10.28 -3.14 -6.39
CA MET A 109 10.64 -3.83 -7.63
C MET A 109 9.48 -3.71 -8.63
N MET A 110 9.80 -3.55 -9.91
CA MET A 110 8.77 -3.57 -10.95
C MET A 110 8.14 -4.96 -11.10
N SER A 111 8.92 -6.01 -10.84
CA SER A 111 8.53 -7.42 -10.91
C SER A 111 9.43 -8.26 -10.01
N TRP A 112 8.95 -9.42 -9.58
CA TRP A 112 9.66 -10.41 -8.78
C TRP A 112 9.15 -11.81 -9.12
N TRP A 113 9.83 -12.87 -8.67
CA TRP A 113 9.39 -14.24 -8.92
C TRP A 113 7.98 -14.45 -8.40
N GLY A 114 7.01 -14.81 -9.26
CA GLY A 114 5.61 -15.01 -8.88
C GLY A 114 4.72 -13.76 -8.95
N ALA A 115 5.28 -12.58 -9.27
CA ALA A 115 4.53 -11.32 -9.35
C ALA A 115 3.40 -11.34 -10.40
N ALA A 116 3.57 -12.12 -11.46
CA ALA A 116 2.57 -12.29 -12.52
C ALA A 116 1.64 -13.50 -12.33
N GLY A 117 1.68 -14.22 -11.20
CA GLY A 117 0.82 -15.39 -10.96
C GLY A 117 -0.61 -15.01 -10.56
N ALA A 118 -1.63 -15.62 -11.17
CA ALA A 118 -3.03 -15.35 -10.84
C ALA A 118 -3.37 -15.73 -9.39
N PRO A 119 -4.21 -14.97 -8.64
CA PRO A 119 -4.45 -15.13 -7.19
C PRO A 119 -4.84 -16.51 -6.67
N LEU A 120 -5.33 -17.39 -7.52
CA LEU A 120 -5.85 -18.70 -7.16
C LEU A 120 -4.93 -19.85 -7.58
N GLU A 121 -3.83 -19.56 -8.29
CA GLU A 121 -2.90 -20.61 -8.72
C GLU A 121 -1.82 -20.83 -7.66
N GLU A 122 -1.98 -21.91 -6.90
CA GLU A 122 -0.84 -22.53 -6.23
C GLU A 122 0.21 -22.85 -7.29
N GLN A 123 1.36 -22.16 -7.26
CA GLN A 123 2.43 -22.46 -8.21
C GLN A 123 3.09 -23.76 -7.76
N VAL A 124 2.89 -24.82 -8.54
CA VAL A 124 3.59 -26.09 -8.36
C VAL A 124 4.97 -25.97 -8.97
N SER A 125 5.98 -25.75 -8.13
CA SER A 125 7.38 -25.86 -8.52
C SER A 125 8.04 -26.97 -7.72
N GLY A 126 8.52 -28.01 -8.41
CA GLY A 126 9.16 -29.17 -7.78
C GLY A 126 8.24 -30.01 -6.88
N GLY A 127 6.94 -30.10 -7.21
CA GLY A 127 5.96 -30.92 -6.47
C GLY A 127 5.49 -30.34 -5.13
N LYS A 128 5.90 -29.11 -4.78
CA LYS A 128 5.36 -28.36 -3.65
C LYS A 128 4.54 -27.20 -4.16
N SER A 129 3.28 -27.11 -3.72
CA SER A 129 2.50 -25.89 -3.81
C SER A 129 3.24 -24.79 -3.05
N ARG A 130 3.49 -23.66 -3.71
CA ARG A 130 3.88 -22.42 -3.03
C ARG A 130 2.75 -21.42 -3.20
N LYS A 131 2.38 -20.78 -2.09
CA LYS A 131 1.53 -19.60 -2.15
C LYS A 131 2.25 -18.51 -2.94
N ILE A 132 1.49 -17.70 -3.67
CA ILE A 132 2.01 -16.77 -4.66
C ILE A 132 2.75 -15.64 -3.97
N SER A 133 3.97 -15.36 -4.40
CA SER A 133 4.91 -14.48 -3.71
C SER A 133 4.40 -13.05 -3.41
N MET A 134 4.92 -12.48 -2.33
CA MET A 134 4.73 -11.08 -1.98
C MET A 134 6.06 -10.34 -2.06
N HIS A 135 6.00 -9.05 -2.38
CA HIS A 135 7.13 -8.14 -2.29
C HIS A 135 6.97 -7.25 -1.06
N VAL A 136 8.01 -7.14 -0.25
CA VAL A 136 8.05 -6.24 0.91
C VAL A 136 9.23 -5.30 0.70
N PHE A 137 9.00 -4.00 0.78
CA PHE A 137 10.05 -3.03 0.49
C PHE A 137 10.07 -1.86 1.45
N GLY A 138 11.22 -1.22 1.57
CA GLY A 138 11.44 -0.19 2.58
C GLY A 138 11.21 1.25 2.14
N GLU A 139 11.54 1.62 0.89
CA GLU A 139 11.39 3.00 0.42
C GLU A 139 9.93 3.30 0.10
N GLY A 140 9.25 3.91 1.07
CA GLY A 140 7.83 4.22 1.00
C GLY A 140 7.57 5.69 0.70
N ARG A 141 7.81 6.14 -0.54
CA ARG A 141 7.12 7.37 -1.00
C ARG A 141 5.63 7.05 -1.12
N GLY A 142 4.74 7.98 -0.77
CA GLY A 142 3.28 7.76 -0.79
C GLY A 142 2.72 7.25 -2.15
N GLY A 143 3.51 7.35 -3.21
CA GLY A 143 3.24 6.82 -4.54
C GLY A 143 3.32 5.30 -4.70
N PHE A 144 3.65 4.50 -3.69
CA PHE A 144 3.70 3.02 -3.81
C PHE A 144 2.60 2.26 -3.05
N ARG A 145 1.63 2.97 -2.47
CA ARG A 145 0.48 2.33 -1.79
C ARG A 145 -0.47 1.68 -2.80
N GLY A 146 -1.03 0.54 -2.43
CA GLY A 146 -2.05 -0.14 -3.22
C GLY A 146 -1.51 -1.07 -4.30
N TRP A 147 -0.19 -1.24 -4.44
CA TRP A 147 0.40 -2.15 -5.42
C TRP A 147 0.23 -3.62 -5.00
N TRP A 148 -0.47 -4.37 -5.84
CA TRP A 148 -0.86 -5.75 -5.66
C TRP A 148 0.33 -6.57 -5.20
N ARG A 149 0.17 -7.19 -4.01
CA ARG A 149 1.17 -8.01 -3.34
C ARG A 149 2.49 -7.32 -2.99
N ALA A 150 2.57 -6.00 -3.11
CA ALA A 150 3.74 -5.22 -2.75
C ALA A 150 3.43 -4.34 -1.53
N VAL A 151 4.13 -4.52 -0.42
CA VAL A 151 3.88 -3.80 0.83
C VAL A 151 5.10 -2.97 1.21
N SER A 152 4.89 -1.65 1.28
CA SER A 152 5.89 -0.73 1.84
C SER A 152 5.90 -0.85 3.36
N VAL A 153 7.05 -1.12 3.97
CA VAL A 153 7.25 -1.15 5.43
C VAL A 153 7.98 0.08 5.95
N ASP A 154 8.04 1.15 5.16
CA ASP A 154 8.54 2.46 5.61
C ASP A 154 7.85 2.90 6.90
N TRP A 155 8.66 3.28 7.89
CA TRP A 155 8.21 3.72 9.21
C TRP A 155 7.14 4.82 9.15
N SER A 156 7.33 5.80 8.28
CA SER A 156 6.41 6.94 8.15
C SER A 156 5.11 6.50 7.46
N ALA A 157 5.20 5.58 6.50
CA ALA A 157 4.03 5.03 5.83
C ALA A 157 3.17 4.15 6.76
N GLN A 158 3.77 3.53 7.78
CA GLN A 158 3.10 2.62 8.71
C GLN A 158 2.76 3.26 10.07
N GLY A 159 2.81 4.60 10.17
CA GLY A 159 2.42 5.31 11.39
C GLY A 159 3.33 5.02 12.59
N GLY A 160 4.60 4.69 12.34
CA GLY A 160 5.57 4.41 13.37
C GLY A 160 5.45 3.04 14.02
N ALA A 161 5.06 2.03 13.25
CA ALA A 161 4.94 0.65 13.70
C ALA A 161 5.70 -0.32 12.81
N PHE A 162 6.21 -1.40 13.41
CA PHE A 162 6.67 -2.58 12.69
C PHE A 162 5.45 -3.39 12.23
N LEU A 163 5.54 -4.00 11.04
CA LEU A 163 4.51 -4.93 10.57
C LEU A 163 4.93 -6.37 10.84
N SER A 164 4.05 -7.16 11.42
CA SER A 164 4.16 -8.63 11.41
C SER A 164 3.86 -9.18 10.02
N ILE A 165 4.29 -10.41 9.74
CA ILE A 165 3.97 -11.11 8.49
C ILE A 165 2.45 -11.17 8.21
N ASP A 166 1.61 -11.34 9.23
CA ASP A 166 0.15 -11.37 9.04
C ASP A 166 -0.46 -10.00 8.73
N GLN A 167 0.18 -8.91 9.18
CA GLN A 167 -0.20 -7.56 8.75
C GLN A 167 0.26 -7.31 7.31
N VAL A 168 1.46 -7.75 6.95
CA VAL A 168 1.95 -7.68 5.57
C VAL A 168 1.01 -8.45 4.63
N ARG A 169 0.65 -9.69 4.95
CA ARG A 169 -0.28 -10.52 4.16
C ARG A 169 -1.61 -9.79 3.93
N ARG A 170 -2.25 -9.31 5.00
CA ARG A 170 -3.52 -8.57 4.90
C ARG A 170 -3.39 -7.31 4.04
N GLN A 171 -2.37 -6.49 4.26
CA GLN A 171 -2.15 -5.30 3.43
C GLN A 171 -1.90 -5.66 1.95
N SER A 172 -1.21 -6.77 1.70
CA SER A 172 -0.91 -7.25 0.35
C SER A 172 -2.17 -7.69 -0.42
N GLU A 173 -3.16 -8.23 0.30
CA GLU A 173 -4.47 -8.65 -0.21
C GLU A 173 -5.39 -7.45 -0.45
N ASP A 174 -5.29 -6.42 0.40
CA ASP A 174 -6.00 -5.14 0.24
C ASP A 174 -5.46 -4.30 -0.93
N ASN A 175 -4.27 -4.61 -1.43
CA ASN A 175 -3.67 -3.91 -2.56
C ASN A 175 -4.26 -4.38 -3.90
N LEU A 176 -4.84 -3.45 -4.64
CA LEU A 176 -5.65 -3.74 -5.82
C LEU A 176 -4.91 -3.53 -7.15
N PHE A 177 -3.87 -2.69 -7.17
CA PHE A 177 -3.31 -2.18 -8.41
C PHE A 177 -2.07 -2.92 -8.85
N ALA A 178 -1.97 -3.30 -10.10
CA ALA A 178 -0.72 -3.81 -10.64
C ALA A 178 0.39 -2.75 -10.52
N THR A 179 1.64 -3.21 -10.38
CA THR A 179 2.79 -2.33 -10.58
C THR A 179 2.78 -1.82 -12.02
N PRO A 180 3.37 -0.64 -12.35
CA PRO A 180 3.31 -0.08 -13.71
C PRO A 180 3.72 -1.05 -14.82
N TRP A 181 4.64 -1.98 -14.53
CA TRP A 181 5.04 -3.01 -15.49
C TRP A 181 3.99 -4.14 -15.63
N LEU A 182 3.34 -4.51 -14.53
CA LEU A 182 2.28 -5.53 -14.51
C LEU A 182 0.94 -5.01 -15.06
N GLU A 183 0.74 -3.70 -15.17
CA GLU A 183 -0.47 -3.08 -15.74
C GLU A 183 -0.76 -3.47 -17.20
N ALA A 184 0.26 -3.90 -17.95
CA ALA A 184 0.08 -4.44 -19.30
C ALA A 184 -0.55 -5.84 -19.29
N TYR A 185 -0.23 -6.65 -18.28
CA TYR A 185 -0.76 -8.00 -18.10
C TYR A 185 -2.11 -7.99 -17.36
N TYR A 186 -2.34 -6.97 -16.54
CA TYR A 186 -3.53 -6.80 -15.71
C TYR A 186 -4.15 -5.42 -15.93
N PRO A 187 -4.73 -5.14 -17.12
CA PRO A 187 -5.26 -3.83 -17.46
C PRO A 187 -6.35 -3.35 -16.49
N ASP A 188 -7.16 -4.27 -15.98
CA ASP A 188 -8.22 -3.96 -15.00
C ASP A 188 -7.65 -3.49 -13.65
N ARG A 189 -6.38 -3.79 -13.37
CA ARG A 189 -5.67 -3.39 -12.16
C ARG A 189 -4.79 -2.16 -12.35
N ARG A 190 -4.97 -1.38 -13.43
CA ARG A 190 -4.25 -0.11 -13.58
C ARG A 190 -4.53 0.85 -12.44
N ARG A 191 -3.47 1.43 -11.88
CA ARG A 191 -3.60 2.47 -10.85
C ARG A 191 -4.10 3.77 -11.44
N TYR A 192 -3.57 4.14 -12.60
CA TYR A 192 -3.96 5.36 -13.28
C TYR A 192 -4.92 5.03 -14.41
N ARG A 193 -6.11 5.65 -14.35
CA ARG A 193 -7.11 5.64 -15.41
C ARG A 193 -7.40 7.07 -15.84
N TYR A 194 -8.29 7.27 -16.81
CA TYR A 194 -8.61 8.61 -17.32
C TYR A 194 -10.12 8.83 -17.28
N CYS A 195 -10.52 9.98 -16.76
CA CYS A 195 -11.92 10.37 -16.70
C CYS A 195 -12.49 10.54 -18.10
N GLU A 196 -13.58 9.85 -18.42
CA GLU A 196 -14.26 9.95 -19.71
C GLU A 196 -14.81 11.37 -19.97
N LEU A 197 -15.10 12.12 -18.90
CA LEU A 197 -15.73 13.44 -18.98
C LEU A 197 -14.73 14.58 -19.15
N CYS A 198 -13.60 14.55 -18.44
CA CYS A 198 -12.61 15.63 -18.45
C CYS A 198 -11.22 15.21 -18.98
N SER A 199 -11.04 13.93 -19.31
CA SER A 199 -9.73 13.33 -19.66
C SER A 199 -8.65 13.47 -18.57
N GLY A 200 -9.00 13.92 -17.37
CA GLY A 200 -8.10 14.03 -16.23
C GLY A 200 -7.67 12.65 -15.72
N ALA A 201 -6.42 12.55 -15.25
CA ALA A 201 -5.90 11.32 -14.67
C ALA A 201 -6.57 11.02 -13.32
N ILE A 202 -6.98 9.77 -13.16
CA ILE A 202 -7.63 9.22 -11.97
C ILE A 202 -6.61 8.32 -11.25
N ASP A 203 -6.17 8.72 -10.05
CA ASP A 203 -5.34 7.86 -9.19
C ASP A 203 -6.23 6.96 -8.32
N CYS A 204 -6.49 5.74 -8.81
CA CYS A 204 -7.32 4.74 -8.13
C CYS A 204 -6.74 4.34 -6.75
N GLY A 205 -5.44 4.58 -6.52
CA GLY A 205 -4.75 4.30 -5.25
C GLY A 205 -5.03 5.32 -4.14
N ARG A 206 -5.58 6.49 -4.47
CA ARG A 206 -5.80 7.57 -3.50
C ARG A 206 -7.28 7.64 -3.11
N LYS A 207 -7.58 7.28 -1.85
CA LYS A 207 -8.97 7.22 -1.34
C LYS A 207 -9.77 6.22 -2.21
N ASP A 208 -10.97 6.57 -2.68
CA ASP A 208 -11.69 5.75 -3.67
C ASP A 208 -11.16 5.93 -5.09
N GLY A 209 -10.47 7.06 -5.32
CA GLY A 209 -9.72 7.29 -6.55
C GLY A 209 -10.61 7.26 -7.78
N GLY A 210 -11.81 7.84 -7.72
CA GLY A 210 -12.78 7.87 -8.81
C GLY A 210 -13.76 6.69 -8.80
N TYR A 211 -14.49 6.56 -9.89
CA TYR A 211 -15.63 5.66 -10.03
C TYR A 211 -15.66 5.02 -11.42
N HIS A 212 -16.26 3.85 -11.55
CA HIS A 212 -16.54 3.22 -12.84
C HIS A 212 -17.93 2.61 -12.86
N TRP A 213 -18.51 2.49 -14.05
CA TRP A 213 -19.78 1.82 -14.24
C TRP A 213 -19.62 0.30 -14.30
N ASP A 214 -20.44 -0.41 -13.55
CA ASP A 214 -20.68 -1.85 -13.59
C ASP A 214 -22.18 -2.07 -13.90
N GLY A 215 -22.49 -2.08 -15.19
CA GLY A 215 -23.87 -1.99 -15.68
C GLY A 215 -24.55 -0.70 -15.21
N ASP A 216 -25.69 -0.83 -14.53
CA ASP A 216 -26.43 0.30 -13.96
C ASP A 216 -25.88 0.79 -12.61
N ARG A 217 -24.79 0.19 -12.12
CA ARG A 217 -24.20 0.54 -10.82
C ARG A 217 -22.96 1.38 -11.05
N LEU A 218 -22.85 2.49 -10.32
CA LEU A 218 -21.59 3.21 -10.22
C LEU A 218 -20.88 2.75 -8.95
N VAL A 219 -19.68 2.22 -9.10
CA VAL A 219 -18.89 1.66 -8.00
C VAL A 219 -17.53 2.34 -7.90
N THR A 220 -16.89 2.30 -6.73
CA THR A 220 -15.50 2.70 -6.58
C THR A 220 -14.57 1.64 -7.21
N PHE A 221 -13.31 1.99 -7.47
CA PHE A 221 -12.31 0.99 -7.91
C PHE A 221 -12.03 -0.12 -6.89
N ARG A 222 -12.56 0.02 -5.66
CA ARG A 222 -12.52 -0.98 -4.60
C ARG A 222 -13.78 -1.85 -4.54
N GLY A 223 -14.72 -1.65 -5.48
CA GLY A 223 -15.98 -2.38 -5.56
C GLY A 223 -17.07 -1.88 -4.61
N ALA A 224 -16.89 -0.72 -3.96
CA ALA A 224 -17.93 -0.14 -3.12
C ALA A 224 -19.04 0.45 -3.99
N LEU A 225 -20.30 0.08 -3.76
CA LEU A 225 -21.43 0.71 -4.44
C LEU A 225 -21.55 2.18 -4.01
N VAL A 226 -21.65 3.08 -4.99
CA VAL A 226 -21.83 4.52 -4.78
C VAL A 226 -23.26 4.93 -5.10
N LEU A 227 -23.73 4.57 -6.30
CA LEU A 227 -25.12 4.79 -6.70
C LEU A 227 -25.59 3.74 -7.71
N THR A 228 -26.90 3.65 -7.88
CA THR A 228 -27.54 2.85 -8.93
C THR A 228 -28.34 3.78 -9.83
N ARG A 229 -28.19 3.64 -11.13
CA ARG A 229 -29.00 4.27 -12.17
C ARG A 229 -30.38 3.61 -12.20
N ILE A 230 -31.44 4.40 -12.05
CA ILE A 230 -32.83 3.89 -12.02
C ILE A 230 -33.54 4.22 -13.33
N SER A 231 -33.20 5.34 -13.95
CA SER A 231 -33.72 5.73 -15.26
C SER A 231 -32.63 6.40 -16.09
N PRO A 232 -32.80 6.50 -17.42
CA PRO A 232 -31.87 7.21 -18.28
C PRO A 232 -31.65 8.64 -17.80
N PHE A 233 -30.40 9.10 -17.81
CA PHE A 233 -30.08 10.48 -17.49
C PHE A 233 -30.52 11.38 -18.65
N PRO A 234 -31.05 12.59 -18.36
CA PRO A 234 -31.50 13.50 -19.40
C PRO A 234 -30.32 13.95 -20.27
N ASP A 235 -30.57 14.08 -21.57
CA ASP A 235 -29.56 14.51 -22.55
C ASP A 235 -29.11 15.98 -22.38
N ARG A 236 -29.78 16.75 -21.53
CA ARG A 236 -29.50 18.18 -21.31
C ARG A 236 -28.49 18.37 -20.17
N GLY A 237 -27.29 18.78 -20.56
CA GLY A 237 -26.17 19.09 -19.66
C GLY A 237 -25.24 17.90 -19.50
N MET A 238 -23.95 18.10 -19.82
CA MET A 238 -22.96 17.04 -20.07
C MET A 238 -23.56 15.75 -20.63
N SER A 239 -23.79 15.74 -21.96
CA SER A 239 -24.05 14.52 -22.75
C SER A 239 -23.11 13.37 -22.37
N GLY A 240 -21.91 13.71 -21.90
CA GLY A 240 -20.92 12.81 -21.36
C GLY A 240 -21.42 11.90 -20.24
N LEU A 241 -22.13 12.34 -19.20
CA LEU A 241 -22.46 11.42 -18.09
C LEU A 241 -23.58 10.43 -18.44
N ALA A 242 -24.57 10.87 -19.22
CA ALA A 242 -25.66 10.01 -19.67
C ALA A 242 -25.15 8.86 -20.56
N THR A 243 -24.11 9.15 -21.35
CA THR A 243 -23.47 8.20 -22.28
C THR A 243 -22.21 7.55 -21.71
N ALA A 244 -21.66 8.07 -20.62
CA ALA A 244 -20.48 7.51 -19.98
C ALA A 244 -20.75 6.09 -19.52
N THR A 245 -19.88 5.22 -19.96
CA THR A 245 -19.84 3.80 -19.57
C THR A 245 -18.49 3.44 -18.97
N GLY A 246 -17.52 4.36 -18.99
CA GLY A 246 -16.18 4.20 -18.47
C GLY A 246 -15.98 4.85 -17.10
N ASP A 247 -14.73 5.27 -16.88
CA ASP A 247 -14.26 5.79 -15.60
C ASP A 247 -14.58 7.28 -15.43
N ILE A 248 -14.97 7.69 -14.23
CA ILE A 248 -15.35 9.06 -13.88
C ILE A 248 -14.56 9.51 -12.66
N CYS A 249 -13.92 10.68 -12.74
CA CYS A 249 -13.22 11.26 -11.59
C CYS A 249 -14.20 11.83 -10.56
N THR A 250 -13.72 12.01 -9.34
CA THR A 250 -14.56 12.43 -8.23
C THR A 250 -15.18 13.81 -8.44
N GLU A 251 -14.41 14.75 -8.99
CA GLU A 251 -14.85 16.11 -9.27
C GLU A 251 -15.95 16.13 -10.34
N CYS A 252 -15.78 15.38 -11.43
CA CYS A 252 -16.79 15.31 -12.47
C CYS A 252 -18.09 14.66 -11.98
N LEU A 253 -18.02 13.62 -11.13
CA LEU A 253 -19.23 13.05 -10.52
C LEU A 253 -19.92 14.06 -9.59
N GLY A 254 -19.16 14.73 -8.72
CA GLY A 254 -19.71 15.72 -7.79
C GLY A 254 -20.42 16.86 -8.53
N VAL A 255 -19.76 17.42 -9.54
CA VAL A 255 -20.35 18.45 -10.40
C VAL A 255 -21.58 17.94 -11.13
N ALA A 256 -21.53 16.69 -11.64
CA ALA A 256 -22.65 16.08 -12.33
C ALA A 256 -23.89 15.91 -11.44
N LEU A 257 -23.71 15.44 -10.21
CA LEU A 257 -24.82 15.21 -9.29
C LEU A 257 -25.36 16.50 -8.67
N GLN A 258 -24.54 17.55 -8.53
CA GLN A 258 -24.94 18.79 -7.86
C GLN A 258 -25.60 19.81 -8.79
N TYR A 259 -25.12 19.94 -10.03
CA TYR A 259 -25.47 21.07 -10.89
C TYR A 259 -26.31 20.71 -12.11
N PHE A 260 -26.54 19.43 -12.38
CA PHE A 260 -27.36 18.99 -13.51
C PHE A 260 -28.77 18.58 -13.06
N ASP A 261 -29.64 18.36 -14.04
CA ASP A 261 -31.02 17.95 -13.83
C ASP A 261 -31.14 16.45 -13.44
N LEU A 262 -30.25 16.01 -12.55
CA LEU A 262 -30.25 14.68 -11.97
C LEU A 262 -30.88 14.74 -10.58
N GLN A 263 -31.95 13.98 -10.43
CA GLN A 263 -32.73 13.92 -9.20
C GLN A 263 -32.62 12.53 -8.58
N GLU A 264 -32.19 12.47 -7.32
CA GLU A 264 -32.21 11.23 -6.54
C GLU A 264 -33.64 10.71 -6.38
N GLY A 265 -33.83 9.40 -6.49
CA GLY A 265 -35.13 8.73 -6.51
C GLY A 265 -35.80 8.70 -7.89
N VAL A 266 -35.39 9.57 -8.81
CA VAL A 266 -35.89 9.61 -10.20
C VAL A 266 -34.86 8.99 -11.15
N HIS A 267 -33.66 9.56 -11.18
CA HIS A 267 -32.60 9.22 -12.12
C HIS A 267 -31.63 8.22 -11.51
N TYR A 268 -31.27 8.42 -10.23
CA TYR A 268 -30.34 7.56 -9.52
C TYR A 268 -30.77 7.37 -8.06
N ARG A 269 -30.14 6.43 -7.36
CA ARG A 269 -30.26 6.25 -5.91
C ARG A 269 -28.89 6.03 -5.32
N LEU A 270 -28.52 6.82 -4.31
CA LEU A 270 -27.26 6.63 -3.60
C LEU A 270 -27.29 5.33 -2.81
N ALA A 271 -26.13 4.70 -2.66
CA ALA A 271 -26.00 3.57 -1.75
C ALA A 271 -26.18 4.02 -0.30
N PRO A 272 -26.57 3.13 0.63
CA PRO A 272 -26.68 3.47 2.05
C PRO A 272 -25.40 4.12 2.58
N ALA A 273 -25.55 5.18 3.37
CA ALA A 273 -24.47 6.00 3.95
C ALA A 273 -23.61 6.81 2.94
N VAL A 274 -23.89 6.74 1.64
CA VAL A 274 -23.26 7.61 0.63
C VAL A 274 -24.03 8.92 0.58
N THR A 275 -23.30 10.04 0.62
CA THR A 275 -23.86 11.38 0.44
C THR A 275 -23.05 12.15 -0.60
N LEU A 276 -23.61 13.21 -1.17
CA LEU A 276 -22.86 14.09 -2.07
C LEU A 276 -21.61 14.67 -1.41
N GLN A 277 -21.65 14.92 -0.10
CA GLN A 277 -20.50 15.42 0.64
C GLN A 277 -19.39 14.35 0.76
N VAL A 278 -19.75 13.08 0.91
CA VAL A 278 -18.79 11.95 0.91
C VAL A 278 -18.13 11.80 -0.46
N ILE A 279 -18.92 11.92 -1.53
CA ILE A 279 -18.43 11.91 -2.91
C ILE A 279 -17.49 13.10 -3.13
N ASP A 280 -17.92 14.33 -2.86
CA ASP A 280 -17.16 15.56 -3.15
C ASP A 280 -15.86 15.67 -2.34
N ARG A 281 -15.87 15.24 -1.08
CA ARG A 281 -14.65 15.22 -0.24
C ARG A 281 -13.70 14.06 -0.57
N SER A 282 -14.11 13.17 -1.46
CA SER A 282 -13.40 11.92 -1.76
C SER A 282 -13.08 11.15 -0.48
N GLU A 283 -14.01 11.09 0.48
CA GLU A 283 -13.81 10.27 1.68
C GLU A 283 -13.94 8.80 1.31
N VAL A 284 -13.16 7.92 1.95
CA VAL A 284 -13.20 6.48 1.64
C VAL A 284 -14.58 5.93 1.95
N HIS A 285 -15.28 5.47 0.91
CA HIS A 285 -16.60 4.86 1.04
C HIS A 285 -16.45 3.56 1.84
N ARG A 286 -16.92 3.58 3.09
CA ARG A 286 -16.96 2.37 3.91
C ARG A 286 -18.09 1.49 3.43
N VAL A 287 -17.73 0.40 2.78
CA VAL A 287 -18.67 -0.66 2.40
C VAL A 287 -19.31 -1.21 3.66
N SER A 288 -20.64 -1.16 3.78
CA SER A 288 -21.34 -2.15 4.61
C SER A 288 -21.07 -3.51 3.97
N LEU A 289 -20.43 -4.42 4.70
CA LEU A 289 -20.04 -5.75 4.22
C LEU A 289 -21.22 -6.61 3.73
N GLU A 290 -22.46 -6.13 3.85
CA GLU A 290 -23.69 -6.81 3.44
C GLU A 290 -23.88 -6.98 1.92
N GLY A 291 -22.89 -6.61 1.09
CA GLY A 291 -23.04 -6.59 -0.37
C GLY A 291 -21.97 -7.29 -1.22
N ARG A 292 -21.04 -8.06 -0.63
CA ARG A 292 -20.16 -8.93 -1.43
C ARG A 292 -20.93 -10.20 -1.82
N ALA A 293 -21.62 -10.12 -2.95
CA ALA A 293 -22.10 -11.29 -3.69
C ALA A 293 -20.95 -11.89 -4.52
#